data_AF-T0Q821-F1
#
_entry.id   AF-T0Q821-F1
#
_cell.length_a   1.000
_cell.length_b   1.000
_cell.length_c   1.000
_cell.angle_alpha   90.00
_cell.angle_beta   90.00
_cell.angle_gamma   90.00
#
_symmetry.space_group_name_H-M   'P 1'
#
loop_
_entity.id
_entity.type
_entity.pdbx_description
1 polymer ?
#
loop_
_entity_poly.entity_id
_entity_poly.type
_entity_poly.pdbx_seq_one_letter_code
_entity_poly.pdbx_strand_id
1 'polypeptide(L)'
;MRASLVGVAGPSTVSAVYKSPLIAPFLAQPPRALPAFAYLNSTDGGRTIRVFDDDCHCDAPSAMYSHAYLTQLLAHLLGDRRSWHAPFDAATTSVVVDCHYDGIAWNDTTALKVYLVDKLSYVVSTIILQTLNVRRATKHVDTVCGFATVRVGDSAEYHYLLRLEFPFDFGPFDEVVVNAPAMAAWDVTVLRTRERLLAYGTSGVFRGTPKTQGNYLYYNCVI
;
A
#
# COMPACT_ATOMS: atom_id res chain seq x y z
N MET A 1 -15.72 -10.62 -23.11
CA MET A 1 -15.21 -11.27 -21.88
C MET A 1 -15.17 -10.20 -20.79
N ARG A 2 -15.80 -10.43 -19.63
CA ARG A 2 -15.88 -9.48 -18.51
C ARG A 2 -14.69 -9.73 -17.58
N ALA A 3 -13.79 -8.75 -17.45
CA ALA A 3 -12.71 -8.80 -16.46
C ALA A 3 -13.34 -8.84 -15.05
N SER A 4 -12.99 -9.86 -14.27
CA SER A 4 -13.57 -10.09 -12.95
C SER A 4 -12.83 -9.22 -11.92
N LEU A 5 -13.43 -8.07 -11.57
CA LEU A 5 -12.97 -7.14 -10.52
C LEU A 5 -13.19 -7.74 -9.12
N VAL A 6 -12.52 -8.86 -8.80
CA VAL A 6 -12.63 -9.51 -7.49
C VAL A 6 -11.87 -8.75 -6.39
N GLY A 7 -11.06 -7.76 -6.76
CA GLY A 7 -10.41 -6.83 -5.82
C GLY A 7 -11.27 -5.61 -5.40
N VAL A 8 -12.46 -5.43 -5.98
CA VAL A 8 -13.34 -4.27 -5.72
C VAL A 8 -14.61 -4.66 -4.93
N ALA A 9 -14.98 -5.94 -4.90
CA ALA A 9 -16.24 -6.42 -4.31
C ALA A 9 -16.12 -7.65 -3.38
N GLY A 10 -14.89 -8.05 -2.99
CA GLY A 10 -14.69 -9.18 -2.08
C GLY A 10 -15.09 -8.86 -0.63
N PRO A 11 -15.61 -9.83 0.15
CA PRO A 11 -16.00 -9.64 1.54
C PRO A 11 -14.82 -9.20 2.41
N SER A 12 -15.10 -8.19 3.23
CA SER A 12 -14.13 -7.33 3.90
C SER A 12 -13.56 -7.94 5.18
N THR A 13 -12.23 -7.99 5.28
CA THR A 13 -11.54 -8.07 6.56
C THR A 13 -10.53 -6.92 6.68
N VAL A 14 -11.01 -5.86 7.36
CA VAL A 14 -10.33 -4.74 8.07
C VAL A 14 -9.30 -3.86 7.32
N SER A 15 -8.95 -4.18 6.07
CA SER A 15 -8.19 -3.31 5.15
C SER A 15 -8.94 -3.03 3.82
N ALA A 16 -9.94 -3.87 3.53
CA ALA A 16 -10.78 -3.79 2.33
C ALA A 16 -11.92 -2.76 2.41
N VAL A 17 -11.89 -1.82 3.37
CA VAL A 17 -12.91 -0.75 3.49
C VAL A 17 -12.61 0.40 2.54
N TYR A 18 -11.32 0.66 2.27
CA TYR A 18 -10.90 1.79 1.45
C TYR A 18 -11.03 1.50 -0.05
N LYS A 19 -11.85 2.31 -0.71
CA LYS A 19 -12.17 2.22 -2.12
C LYS A 19 -11.24 3.10 -2.94
N SER A 20 -10.95 2.64 -4.15
CA SER A 20 -10.32 3.43 -5.21
C SER A 20 -11.34 3.54 -6.33
N PRO A 21 -12.13 4.63 -6.37
CA PRO A 21 -13.26 4.73 -7.28
C PRO A 21 -12.85 4.99 -8.74
N LEU A 22 -11.64 5.50 -9.00
CA LEU A 22 -11.20 5.93 -10.33
C LEU A 22 -10.45 4.85 -11.11
N ILE A 23 -9.79 3.91 -10.44
CA ILE A 23 -8.95 2.91 -11.12
C ILE A 23 -9.77 2.03 -12.10
N ALA A 24 -10.95 1.56 -11.70
CA ALA A 24 -11.79 0.71 -12.55
C ALA A 24 -12.30 1.44 -13.80
N PRO A 25 -12.92 2.64 -13.71
CA PRO A 25 -13.32 3.38 -14.90
C PRO A 25 -12.13 3.83 -15.75
N PHE A 26 -10.98 4.13 -15.16
CA PHE A 26 -9.75 4.43 -15.87
C PHE A 26 -9.28 3.26 -16.76
N LEU A 27 -9.26 2.04 -16.21
CA LEU A 27 -8.87 0.84 -16.95
C LEU A 27 -9.90 0.41 -18.00
N ALA A 28 -11.16 0.85 -17.86
CA ALA A 28 -12.18 0.63 -18.88
C ALA A 28 -11.96 1.48 -20.13
N GLN A 29 -11.26 2.61 -20.01
CA GLN A 29 -10.92 3.52 -21.10
C GLN A 29 -9.46 3.99 -20.97
N PRO A 30 -8.50 3.07 -21.13
CA PRO A 30 -7.11 3.39 -20.87
C PRO A 30 -6.57 4.42 -21.89
N PRO A 31 -5.71 5.35 -21.45
CA PRO A 31 -5.06 6.29 -22.37
C PRO A 31 -4.08 5.55 -23.27
N ARG A 32 -3.90 6.05 -24.50
CA ARG A 32 -3.00 5.44 -25.51
C ARG A 32 -1.53 5.37 -25.05
N ALA A 33 -1.12 6.30 -24.19
CA ALA A 33 0.20 6.33 -23.58
C ALA A 33 0.06 6.60 -22.09
N LEU A 34 0.81 5.86 -21.28
CA LEU A 34 0.85 5.98 -19.84
C LEU A 34 2.20 6.56 -19.41
N PRO A 35 2.22 7.64 -18.60
CA PRO A 35 3.45 8.14 -17.99
C PRO A 35 4.01 7.14 -16.97
N ALA A 36 5.26 7.32 -16.54
CA ALA A 36 5.86 6.46 -15.50
C ALA A 36 5.06 6.53 -14.18
N PHE A 37 4.58 7.71 -13.82
CA PHE A 37 3.64 7.94 -12.73
C PHE A 37 2.37 8.59 -13.28
N ALA A 38 1.22 8.02 -12.94
CA ALA A 38 -0.09 8.49 -13.35
C ALA A 38 -0.97 8.71 -12.11
N TYR A 39 -1.26 9.97 -11.81
CA TYR A 39 -2.11 10.39 -10.72
C TYR A 39 -3.52 10.64 -11.26
N LEU A 40 -4.46 9.79 -10.88
CA LEU A 40 -5.85 9.84 -11.33
C LEU A 40 -6.64 10.78 -10.44
N ASN A 41 -7.20 11.83 -11.02
CA ASN A 41 -8.08 12.74 -10.30
C ASN A 41 -9.35 13.00 -11.11
N SER A 42 -10.43 13.33 -10.42
CA SER A 42 -11.70 13.67 -11.01
C SER A 42 -12.38 14.77 -10.19
N THR A 43 -12.93 15.77 -10.86
CA THR A 43 -13.72 16.84 -10.22
C THR A 43 -15.22 16.56 -10.27
N ASP A 44 -15.65 15.51 -10.98
CA ASP A 44 -17.05 15.21 -11.28
C ASP A 44 -17.47 13.79 -10.86
N GLY A 45 -16.81 13.26 -9.82
CA GLY A 45 -17.16 11.96 -9.21
C GLY A 45 -16.85 10.76 -10.09
N GLY A 46 -15.81 10.86 -10.93
CA GLY A 46 -15.31 9.80 -11.80
C GLY A 46 -15.89 9.75 -13.21
N ARG A 47 -16.68 10.76 -13.63
CA ARG A 47 -17.19 10.85 -15.01
C ARG A 47 -16.09 11.24 -15.99
N THR A 48 -15.25 12.19 -15.58
CA THR A 48 -14.05 12.61 -16.31
C THR A 48 -12.84 12.35 -15.43
N ILE A 49 -11.94 11.50 -15.91
CA ILE A 49 -10.69 11.18 -15.23
C ILE A 49 -9.58 11.97 -15.90
N ARG A 50 -8.93 12.83 -15.12
CA ARG A 50 -7.71 13.53 -15.51
C ARG A 50 -6.51 12.76 -14.97
N VAL A 51 -5.47 12.67 -15.79
CA VAL A 51 -4.20 12.03 -15.43
C VAL A 51 -3.14 13.10 -15.30
N PHE A 52 -2.50 13.16 -14.14
CA PHE A 52 -1.36 14.02 -13.85
C PHE A 52 -0.09 13.17 -13.73
N ASP A 53 1.08 13.75 -13.98
CA ASP A 53 2.39 13.08 -13.96
C ASP A 53 3.27 13.47 -12.76
N ASP A 54 2.79 14.40 -11.92
CA ASP A 54 3.53 14.99 -10.81
C ASP A 54 2.97 14.61 -9.43
N ASP A 55 1.70 14.87 -9.15
CA ASP A 55 1.08 14.57 -7.86
C ASP A 55 -0.47 14.49 -7.91
N CYS A 56 -1.07 14.06 -6.80
CA CYS A 56 -2.46 14.30 -6.50
C CYS A 56 -2.67 15.77 -6.15
N HIS A 57 -3.12 16.59 -7.12
CA HIS A 57 -3.46 18.02 -6.98
C HIS A 57 -4.72 18.25 -6.09
N CYS A 58 -4.81 17.55 -4.97
CA CYS A 58 -5.82 17.67 -3.93
C CYS A 58 -5.35 18.66 -2.87
N ASP A 59 -6.25 19.23 -2.07
CA ASP A 59 -5.91 20.24 -1.04
C ASP A 59 -5.01 19.74 0.10
N ALA A 60 -4.64 18.44 0.11
CA ALA A 60 -3.64 17.87 1.02
C ALA A 60 -2.99 16.62 0.40
N PRO A 61 -1.96 16.76 -0.47
CA PRO A 61 -1.22 15.61 -0.93
C PRO A 61 -0.52 14.97 0.29
N SER A 62 -0.88 13.73 0.60
CA SER A 62 -0.12 12.96 1.59
C SER A 62 1.26 12.69 1.01
N ALA A 63 2.31 13.13 1.72
CA ALA A 63 3.71 12.98 1.30
C ALA A 63 4.09 11.53 0.91
N MET A 64 3.32 10.54 1.37
CA MET A 64 3.44 9.12 1.04
C MET A 64 3.07 8.77 -0.41
N TYR A 65 2.36 9.64 -1.13
CA TYR A 65 2.03 9.45 -2.54
C TYR A 65 2.92 10.27 -3.48
N SER A 66 3.84 11.07 -2.92
CA SER A 66 4.82 11.79 -3.74
C SER A 66 5.68 10.82 -4.56
N HIS A 67 6.03 11.24 -5.77
CA HIS A 67 6.87 10.47 -6.68
C HIS A 67 8.17 9.99 -6.01
N ALA A 68 8.85 10.87 -5.26
CA ALA A 68 10.08 10.52 -4.56
C ALA A 68 9.89 9.39 -3.53
N TYR A 69 8.83 9.49 -2.71
CA TYR A 69 8.54 8.49 -1.69
C TYR A 69 8.14 7.15 -2.31
N LEU A 70 7.24 7.16 -3.31
CA LEU A 70 6.78 5.94 -3.97
C LEU A 70 7.90 5.23 -4.72
N THR A 71 8.79 5.96 -5.38
CA THR A 71 9.96 5.37 -6.06
C THR A 71 10.82 4.59 -5.08
N GLN A 72 11.17 5.21 -3.95
CA GLN A 72 12.00 4.57 -2.95
C GLN A 72 11.26 3.39 -2.27
N LEU A 73 9.97 3.55 -1.97
CA LEU A 73 9.14 2.51 -1.37
C LEU A 73 9.05 1.28 -2.28
N LEU A 74 8.73 1.48 -3.56
CA LEU A 74 8.57 0.41 -4.53
C LEU A 74 9.89 -0.30 -4.79
N ALA A 75 11.03 0.40 -4.81
CA ALA A 75 12.34 -0.23 -4.90
C ALA A 75 12.63 -1.17 -3.70
N HIS A 76 12.18 -0.82 -2.50
CA HIS A 76 12.33 -1.66 -1.30
C HIS A 76 11.31 -2.80 -1.20
N LEU A 77 10.11 -2.62 -1.73
CA LEU A 77 9.06 -3.66 -1.79
C LEU A 77 9.37 -4.70 -2.88
N LEU A 78 9.73 -4.21 -4.07
CA LEU A 78 9.77 -4.93 -5.35
C LEU A 78 11.19 -5.03 -5.94
N GLY A 79 12.23 -4.86 -5.13
CA GLY A 79 13.61 -5.03 -5.62
C GLY A 79 13.89 -6.46 -6.12
N ASP A 80 15.12 -6.69 -6.62
CA ASP A 80 15.57 -7.87 -7.37
C ASP A 80 15.45 -9.25 -6.68
N ARG A 81 14.89 -9.30 -5.47
CA ARG A 81 14.89 -10.49 -4.60
C ARG A 81 13.60 -11.31 -4.62
N ARG A 82 12.74 -11.13 -5.61
CA ARG A 82 11.44 -11.82 -5.66
C ARG A 82 11.33 -12.63 -6.95
N SER A 83 10.87 -13.87 -6.82
CA SER A 83 10.64 -14.76 -7.96
C SER A 83 9.25 -14.60 -8.59
N TRP A 84 8.32 -13.95 -7.89
CA TRP A 84 6.91 -13.85 -8.27
C TRP A 84 6.55 -12.54 -8.99
N HIS A 85 7.48 -11.59 -9.11
CA HIS A 85 7.34 -10.42 -9.97
C HIS A 85 8.63 -10.17 -10.77
N ALA A 86 8.47 -9.61 -11.97
CA ALA A 86 9.60 -9.12 -12.74
C ALA A 86 10.12 -7.81 -12.11
N PRO A 87 11.43 -7.52 -12.16
CA PRO A 87 11.97 -6.26 -11.65
C PRO A 87 11.15 -5.05 -12.13
N PHE A 88 10.88 -4.12 -11.22
CA PHE A 88 10.13 -2.91 -11.56
C PHE A 88 10.92 -2.10 -12.60
N ASP A 89 10.34 -1.96 -13.80
CA ASP A 89 10.90 -1.15 -14.87
C ASP A 89 9.91 -0.04 -15.24
N ALA A 90 10.31 1.21 -15.01
CA ALA A 90 9.52 2.39 -15.36
C ALA A 90 9.30 2.54 -16.88
N ALA A 91 10.06 1.84 -17.73
CA ALA A 91 9.85 1.80 -19.16
C ALA A 91 8.60 0.98 -19.51
N THR A 92 8.40 -0.18 -18.88
CA THR A 92 7.30 -1.12 -19.18
C THR A 92 6.11 -0.99 -18.24
N THR A 93 6.30 -0.41 -17.06
CA THR A 93 5.28 -0.35 -16.01
C THR A 93 5.04 1.09 -15.58
N SER A 94 3.78 1.41 -15.33
CA SER A 94 3.34 2.69 -14.79
C SER A 94 2.84 2.51 -13.37
N VAL A 95 3.27 3.39 -12.47
CA VAL A 95 2.70 3.53 -11.13
C VAL A 95 1.45 4.38 -11.26
N VAL A 96 0.31 3.83 -10.90
CA VAL A 96 -0.99 4.52 -10.96
C VAL A 96 -1.49 4.74 -9.54
N VAL A 97 -1.76 6.00 -9.21
CA VAL A 97 -2.29 6.44 -7.93
C VAL A 97 -3.72 6.93 -8.14
N ASP A 98 -4.67 6.38 -7.37
CA ASP A 98 -6.04 6.90 -7.34
C ASP A 98 -6.11 8.00 -6.26
N CYS A 99 -6.17 9.26 -6.68
CA CYS A 99 -6.19 10.40 -5.75
C CYS A 99 -7.50 10.52 -4.98
N HIS A 100 -8.53 9.76 -5.35
CA HIS A 100 -9.80 9.65 -4.63
C HIS A 100 -9.85 8.38 -3.76
N TYR A 101 -8.71 7.72 -3.57
CA TYR A 101 -8.62 6.65 -2.60
C TYR A 101 -9.03 7.16 -1.21
N ASP A 102 -9.94 6.43 -0.55
CA ASP A 102 -10.50 6.85 0.74
C ASP A 102 -9.43 7.16 1.79
N GLY A 103 -8.28 6.46 1.77
CA GLY A 103 -7.17 6.76 2.67
C GLY A 103 -6.53 8.13 2.41
N ILE A 104 -6.46 8.58 1.16
CA ILE A 104 -6.05 9.96 0.84
C ILE A 104 -7.14 10.94 1.27
N ALA A 105 -8.39 10.64 0.94
CA ALA A 105 -9.54 11.52 1.23
C ALA A 105 -9.72 11.78 2.74
N TRP A 106 -9.43 10.79 3.58
CA TRP A 106 -9.51 10.92 5.04
C TRP A 106 -8.17 11.26 5.70
N ASN A 107 -7.14 11.53 4.89
CA ASN A 107 -5.77 11.75 5.36
C ASN A 107 -5.29 10.63 6.31
N ASP A 108 -5.73 9.39 6.04
CA ASP A 108 -5.22 8.20 6.70
C ASP A 108 -3.88 7.84 6.07
N THR A 109 -2.85 8.19 6.80
CA THR A 109 -1.48 7.98 6.45
C THR A 109 -0.99 6.59 6.89
N THR A 110 -1.79 5.79 7.58
CA THR A 110 -1.41 4.39 7.90
C THR A 110 -1.70 3.42 6.78
N ALA A 111 -2.45 3.82 5.75
CA ALA A 111 -2.81 2.98 4.63
C ALA A 111 -2.39 3.62 3.29
N LEU A 112 -1.66 2.85 2.49
CA LEU A 112 -1.25 3.19 1.15
C LEU A 112 -1.80 2.16 0.17
N LYS A 113 -2.36 2.64 -0.94
CA LYS A 113 -2.81 1.78 -2.03
C LYS A 113 -2.32 2.33 -3.36
N VAL A 114 -1.56 1.51 -4.09
CA VAL A 114 -1.00 1.87 -5.40
C VAL A 114 -1.17 0.71 -6.37
N TYR A 115 -1.28 1.06 -7.64
CA TYR A 115 -1.43 0.11 -8.72
C TYR A 115 -0.20 0.16 -9.61
N LEU A 116 0.25 -1.00 -10.08
CA LEU A 116 1.23 -1.11 -11.13
C LEU A 116 0.52 -1.59 -12.38
N VAL A 117 0.58 -0.81 -13.45
CA VAL A 117 -0.07 -1.13 -14.72
C VAL A 117 1.01 -1.40 -15.75
N ASP A 118 1.01 -2.59 -16.31
CA ASP A 118 1.84 -2.90 -17.46
C ASP A 118 1.36 -2.09 -18.67
N LYS A 119 2.25 -1.30 -19.29
CA LYS A 119 1.88 -0.36 -20.35
C LYS A 119 1.45 -1.04 -21.65
N LEU A 120 1.81 -2.32 -21.84
CA LEU A 120 1.53 -3.06 -23.08
C LEU A 120 0.25 -3.89 -22.94
N SER A 121 0.10 -4.59 -21.82
CA SER A 121 -0.97 -5.56 -21.56
C SER A 121 -2.09 -5.02 -20.67
N TYR A 122 -1.89 -3.87 -20.02
CA TYR A 122 -2.79 -3.30 -19.00
C TYR A 122 -3.11 -4.28 -17.86
N VAL A 123 -2.23 -5.26 -17.62
CA VAL A 123 -2.29 -6.11 -16.45
C VAL A 123 -1.99 -5.27 -15.21
N VAL A 124 -2.88 -5.37 -14.21
CA VAL A 124 -2.82 -4.54 -13.03
C VAL A 124 -2.40 -5.35 -11.81
N SER A 125 -1.28 -4.95 -11.21
CA SER A 125 -0.88 -5.44 -9.90
C SER A 125 -1.31 -4.43 -8.84
N THR A 126 -1.86 -4.90 -7.73
CA THR A 126 -2.31 -4.07 -6.62
C THR A 126 -1.40 -4.24 -5.43
N ILE A 127 -0.96 -3.12 -4.85
CA ILE A 127 -0.17 -3.09 -3.63
C ILE A 127 -0.96 -2.32 -2.59
N ILE A 128 -1.22 -2.97 -1.46
CA ILE A 128 -1.80 -2.36 -0.27
C ILE A 128 -0.75 -2.46 0.82
N LEU A 129 -0.30 -1.31 1.35
CA LEU A 129 0.62 -1.25 2.47
C LEU A 129 -0.08 -0.61 3.66
N GLN A 130 -0.02 -1.27 4.81
CA GLN A 130 -0.53 -0.72 6.06
C GLN A 130 0.53 -0.72 7.13
N THR A 131 0.49 0.26 8.02
CA THR A 131 1.21 0.18 9.28
C THR A 131 0.41 -0.68 10.24
N LEU A 132 1.06 -1.63 10.92
CA LEU A 132 0.46 -2.53 11.92
C LEU A 132 1.32 -2.55 13.18
N ASN A 133 0.76 -3.06 14.27
CA ASN A 133 1.54 -3.40 15.46
C ASN A 133 2.08 -4.82 15.28
N VAL A 134 3.25 -5.08 15.83
CA VAL A 134 3.87 -6.40 15.79
C VAL A 134 4.51 -6.76 17.13
N ARG A 135 4.16 -7.93 17.63
CA ARG A 135 4.73 -8.53 18.83
C ARG A 135 5.74 -9.59 18.47
N ARG A 136 6.95 -9.43 19.01
CA ARG A 136 8.09 -10.35 18.88
C ARG A 136 8.26 -11.11 20.18
N ALA A 137 7.43 -12.13 20.40
CA ALA A 137 7.36 -12.84 21.69
C ALA A 137 8.71 -13.39 22.16
N THR A 138 9.54 -13.91 21.24
CA THR A 138 10.88 -14.43 21.53
C THR A 138 11.88 -13.36 21.97
N LYS A 139 11.60 -12.09 21.69
CA LYS A 139 12.45 -10.95 22.06
C LYS A 139 11.83 -10.07 23.13
N HIS A 140 10.60 -10.37 23.57
CA HIS A 140 9.83 -9.56 24.52
C HIS A 140 9.71 -8.08 24.10
N VAL A 141 9.52 -7.84 22.79
CA VAL A 141 9.37 -6.49 22.22
C VAL A 141 8.08 -6.37 21.43
N ASP A 142 7.33 -5.32 21.69
CA ASP A 142 6.23 -4.83 20.84
C ASP A 142 6.73 -3.61 20.06
N THR A 143 6.47 -3.57 18.76
CA THR A 143 6.87 -2.47 17.86
C THR A 143 5.84 -2.29 16.74
N VAL A 144 6.14 -1.43 15.77
CA VAL A 144 5.34 -1.24 14.56
C VAL A 144 5.99 -1.95 13.37
N CYS A 145 5.19 -2.25 12.35
CA CYS A 145 5.68 -2.72 11.07
C CYS A 145 4.86 -2.17 9.90
N GLY A 146 5.48 -2.16 8.73
CA GLY A 146 4.80 -1.98 7.46
C GLY A 146 4.46 -3.36 6.93
N PHE A 147 3.18 -3.61 6.68
CA PHE A 147 2.66 -4.85 6.17
C PHE A 147 2.05 -4.62 4.78
N ALA A 148 2.71 -5.14 3.75
CA ALA A 148 2.30 -5.01 2.38
C ALA A 148 1.66 -6.31 1.88
N THR A 149 0.47 -6.19 1.30
CA THR A 149 -0.20 -7.23 0.52
C THR A 149 -0.07 -6.87 -0.95
N VAL A 150 0.52 -7.79 -1.73
CA VAL A 150 0.77 -7.61 -3.15
C VAL A 150 -0.01 -8.68 -3.92
N ARG A 151 -0.81 -8.23 -4.88
CA ARG A 151 -1.44 -9.09 -5.88
C ARG A 151 -0.86 -8.77 -7.24
N VAL A 152 -0.27 -9.74 -7.91
CA VAL A 152 0.35 -9.55 -9.23
C VAL A 152 -0.63 -9.98 -10.31
N GLY A 153 -1.04 -9.01 -11.14
CA GLY A 153 -1.97 -9.22 -12.24
C GLY A 153 -3.23 -10.00 -11.85
N ASP A 154 -3.58 -10.97 -12.69
CA ASP A 154 -4.76 -11.83 -12.50
C ASP A 154 -4.52 -13.04 -11.58
N SER A 155 -3.34 -13.14 -10.95
CA SER A 155 -3.06 -14.25 -10.01
C SER A 155 -4.09 -14.30 -8.89
N ALA A 156 -4.47 -15.52 -8.50
CA ALA A 156 -5.28 -15.76 -7.31
C ALA A 156 -4.45 -15.71 -6.01
N GLU A 157 -3.11 -15.72 -6.13
CA GLU A 157 -2.18 -15.71 -5.02
C GLU A 157 -1.90 -14.28 -4.54
N TYR A 158 -1.79 -14.14 -3.21
CA TYR A 158 -1.35 -12.91 -2.56
C TYR A 158 0.03 -13.13 -1.94
N HIS A 159 0.92 -12.19 -2.18
CA HIS A 159 2.23 -12.14 -1.54
C HIS A 159 2.20 -11.16 -0.38
N TYR A 160 2.78 -11.56 0.74
CA TYR A 160 2.81 -10.77 1.96
C TYR A 160 4.25 -10.37 2.29
N LEU A 161 4.43 -9.08 2.54
CA LEU A 161 5.71 -8.45 2.79
C LEU A 161 5.66 -7.70 4.11
N LEU A 162 6.73 -7.76 4.90
CA LEU A 162 6.81 -7.09 6.19
C LEU A 162 8.14 -6.36 6.35
N ARG A 163 8.08 -5.12 6.85
CA ARG A 163 9.24 -4.36 7.33
C ARG A 163 9.00 -3.96 8.78
N LEU A 164 9.82 -4.46 9.69
CA LEU A 164 9.82 -4.00 11.08
C LEU A 164 10.24 -2.52 11.14
N GLU A 165 9.69 -1.79 12.10
CA GLU A 165 10.00 -0.38 12.39
C GLU A 165 9.65 0.60 11.26
N PHE A 166 8.99 0.16 10.19
CA PHE A 166 8.38 1.06 9.22
C PHE A 166 7.23 1.84 9.89
N PRO A 167 7.09 3.16 9.64
CA PRO A 167 7.77 3.98 8.62
C PRO A 167 9.10 4.63 9.06
N PHE A 168 9.58 4.36 10.27
CA PHE A 168 10.80 5.00 10.81
C PHE A 168 12.09 4.41 10.25
N ASP A 169 12.09 3.11 9.95
CA ASP A 169 13.15 2.41 9.23
C ASP A 169 12.69 2.08 7.80
N PHE A 170 13.23 2.85 6.85
CA PHE A 170 12.89 2.75 5.44
C PHE A 170 13.93 1.88 4.71
N GLY A 171 13.65 0.58 4.62
CA GLY A 171 14.54 -0.40 3.99
C GLY A 171 13.79 -1.57 3.34
N PRO A 172 14.52 -2.58 2.83
CA PRO A 172 13.93 -3.71 2.12
C PRO A 172 12.94 -4.49 2.99
N PHE A 173 11.81 -4.86 2.39
CA PHE A 173 10.79 -5.69 3.05
C PHE A 173 11.19 -7.16 3.00
N ASP A 174 10.88 -7.91 4.04
CA ASP A 174 11.04 -9.37 4.06
C ASP A 174 9.74 -10.06 3.62
N GLU A 175 9.86 -11.17 2.89
CA GLU A 175 8.68 -12.00 2.59
C GLU A 175 8.21 -12.74 3.83
N VAL A 176 6.90 -12.87 3.98
CA VAL A 176 6.30 -13.54 5.11
C VAL A 176 5.19 -14.49 4.70
N VAL A 177 5.02 -15.55 5.49
CA VAL A 177 3.84 -16.41 5.45
C VAL A 177 2.89 -15.95 6.54
N VAL A 178 1.62 -15.81 6.17
CA VAL A 178 0.55 -15.39 7.07
C VAL A 178 -0.31 -16.60 7.37
N ASN A 179 -0.38 -16.97 8.64
CA ASN A 179 -1.36 -17.89 9.17
C ASN A 179 -2.43 -17.03 9.88
N ALA A 180 -3.70 -17.23 9.58
CA ALA A 180 -4.78 -16.39 10.10
C ALA A 180 -5.55 -17.10 11.23
N PRO A 181 -5.08 -17.07 12.49
CA PRO A 181 -5.77 -17.73 13.59
C PRO A 181 -6.96 -16.94 14.15
N ALA A 182 -7.11 -15.63 13.89
CA ALA A 182 -8.19 -14.82 14.46
C ALA A 182 -8.52 -13.53 13.67
N MET A 183 -9.68 -12.92 13.97
CA MET A 183 -10.03 -11.58 13.46
C MET A 183 -9.11 -10.52 14.09
N ALA A 184 -8.51 -9.66 13.24
CA ALA A 184 -7.64 -8.54 13.60
C ALA A 184 -6.25 -8.87 14.18
N ALA A 185 -5.84 -10.14 14.18
CA ALA A 185 -4.49 -10.56 14.51
C ALA A 185 -4.04 -11.74 13.63
N TRP A 186 -2.80 -11.70 13.16
CA TRP A 186 -2.21 -12.65 12.23
C TRP A 186 -0.90 -13.19 12.77
N ASP A 187 -0.75 -14.50 12.72
CA ASP A 187 0.53 -15.16 12.96
C ASP A 187 1.36 -15.04 11.69
N VAL A 188 2.49 -14.34 11.78
CA VAL A 188 3.36 -14.04 10.66
C VAL A 188 4.70 -14.74 10.86
N THR A 189 5.16 -15.46 9.84
CA THR A 189 6.50 -16.06 9.84
C THR A 189 7.35 -15.41 8.78
N VAL A 190 8.45 -14.77 9.19
CA VAL A 190 9.42 -14.17 8.27
C VAL A 190 10.20 -15.28 7.57
N LEU A 191 10.10 -15.38 6.23
CA LEU A 191 10.67 -16.51 5.49
C LEU A 191 12.19 -16.57 5.59
N ARG A 192 12.85 -15.41 5.55
CA ARG A 192 14.31 -15.30 5.58
C ARG A 192 14.92 -15.71 6.92
N THR A 193 14.32 -15.31 8.03
CA THR A 193 14.87 -15.52 9.39
C THR A 193 14.17 -16.64 10.15
N ARG A 194 13.03 -17.13 9.63
CA ARG A 194 12.11 -18.06 10.31
C ARG A 194 11.56 -17.53 11.64
N GLU A 195 11.67 -16.23 11.89
CA GLU A 195 11.12 -15.59 13.08
C GLU A 195 9.59 -15.58 13.02
N ARG A 196 8.95 -15.99 14.12
CA ARG A 196 7.49 -15.93 14.29
C ARG A 196 7.10 -14.66 15.03
N LEU A 197 6.09 -13.99 14.50
CA LEU A 197 5.60 -12.68 14.90
C LEU A 197 4.08 -12.74 15.02
N LEU A 198 3.51 -11.90 15.89
CA LEU A 198 2.07 -11.64 15.91
C LEU A 198 1.85 -10.23 15.39
N ALA A 199 1.30 -10.09 14.19
CA ALA A 199 0.91 -8.80 13.62
C ALA A 199 -0.56 -8.54 13.95
N TYR A 200 -0.91 -7.33 14.37
CA TYR A 200 -2.29 -6.99 14.73
C TYR A 200 -2.61 -5.54 14.40
N GLY A 201 -3.90 -5.26 14.23
CA GLY A 201 -4.40 -3.95 13.81
C GLY A 201 -3.81 -2.79 14.62
N THR A 202 -3.51 -1.70 13.92
CA THR A 202 -3.29 -0.39 14.53
C THR A 202 -4.57 0.43 14.46
N SER A 203 -4.91 1.13 15.54
CA SER A 203 -5.50 2.46 15.41
C SER A 203 -4.34 3.46 15.42
N GLY A 204 -3.98 4.04 14.28
CA GLY A 204 -2.85 4.97 14.21
C GLY A 204 -2.95 5.90 13.02
N VAL A 205 -2.23 7.02 13.07
CA VAL A 205 -2.08 8.03 12.00
C VAL A 205 -0.58 8.18 11.79
N PHE A 206 -0.06 7.96 10.58
CA PHE A 206 1.31 8.38 10.22
C PHE A 206 1.39 9.91 10.21
N ARG A 207 2.33 10.45 10.98
CA ARG A 207 2.53 11.88 11.13
C ARG A 207 3.94 12.18 10.66
N GLY A 208 4.02 12.93 9.56
CA GLY A 208 5.24 13.12 8.79
C GLY A 208 6.44 13.60 9.61
N THR A 209 7.62 13.05 9.25
CA THR A 209 9.01 13.35 9.64
C THR A 209 9.35 13.59 11.12
N PRO A 210 10.51 13.09 11.62
CA PRO A 210 10.98 13.34 13.00
C PRO A 210 11.08 14.81 13.41
N LYS A 211 11.28 15.72 12.44
CA LYS A 211 11.47 17.16 12.70
C LYS A 211 10.19 17.91 13.05
N THR A 212 9.03 17.31 12.79
CA THR A 212 7.71 17.83 13.20
C THR A 212 7.19 17.15 14.48
N GLN A 213 7.97 16.28 15.11
CA GLN A 213 7.61 15.52 16.32
C GLN A 213 7.85 16.30 17.63
N GLY A 214 7.83 17.62 17.56
CA GLY A 214 7.96 18.50 18.72
C GLY A 214 6.62 19.00 19.24
N ASN A 215 5.63 18.13 19.45
CA ASN A 215 4.56 18.47 20.41
C ASN A 215 3.88 17.22 20.98
N TYR A 216 4.33 16.86 22.18
CA TYR A 216 3.74 15.83 23.02
C TYR A 216 2.45 16.36 23.63
N LEU A 217 1.33 15.68 23.42
CA LEU A 217 0.22 15.72 24.36
C LEU A 217 -0.10 14.30 24.80
N TYR A 218 0.38 14.01 26.01
CA TYR A 218 -0.07 12.94 26.89
C TYR A 218 -1.60 12.83 26.88
N TYR A 219 -2.11 11.60 26.78
CA TYR A 219 -3.26 11.20 27.56
C TYR A 219 -2.85 10.02 28.44
N ASN A 220 -2.26 10.36 29.58
CA ASN A 220 -2.56 9.61 30.79
C ASN A 220 -4.01 9.93 31.14
N CYS A 221 -4.87 8.92 31.21
CA CYS A 221 -5.91 8.92 32.22
C CYS A 221 -5.73 7.65 33.06
N VAL A 222 -5.11 7.89 34.22
CA VAL A 222 -5.26 7.07 35.41
C VAL A 222 -6.57 7.51 36.06
N ILE A 223 -7.49 6.58 36.33
CA ILE A 223 -7.94 6.18 37.69
C ILE A 223 -8.21 4.68 37.62
#